data_AF-A0A3S0CE24-F1
#
_entry.id   AF-A0A3S0CE24-F1
#
_cell.length_a   1.000
_cell.length_b   1.000
_cell.length_c   1.000
_cell.angle_alpha   90.00
_cell.angle_beta   90.00
_cell.angle_gamma   90.00
#
_symmetry.space_group_name_H-M   'P 1'
#
loop_
_entity.id
_entity.type
_entity.pdbx_description
1 polymer ?
#
loop_
_entity_poly.entity_id
_entity_poly.type
_entity_poly.pdbx_seq_one_letter_code
_entity_poly.pdbx_strand_id
1 'polypeptide(L)'
;MSDLLLAKTDSGRAEIRARALPLSRAARNLLLVLDASKPAGQWLSLVAGATEADLQTLRDHGLVAPQGGAAAAAPAQPSAPRAPTPAAPAAAAASAPATATAAPLLDRAALYIYLSGEATRLLGPFKGYAFALEVERADSLAALQALALQLVERVQKAKGDDAAAAVREALGLR
;
A
#
# COMPACT_ATOMS: atom_id res chain seq x y z
N MET A 1 28.01 -7.91 -2.85
CA MET A 1 26.63 -7.40 -3.06
C MET A 1 25.67 -7.81 -1.94
N SER A 2 26.04 -8.76 -1.09
CA SER A 2 25.22 -9.35 -0.05
C SER A 2 25.05 -8.46 1.22
N ASP A 3 25.64 -7.27 1.25
CA ASP A 3 25.55 -6.32 2.38
C ASP A 3 24.39 -5.31 2.26
N LEU A 4 23.68 -5.29 1.12
CA LEU A 4 22.55 -4.39 0.95
C LEU A 4 21.32 -4.88 1.73
N LEU A 5 20.63 -3.93 2.37
CA LEU A 5 19.30 -4.13 2.92
C LEU A 5 18.29 -4.20 1.77
N LEU A 6 17.55 -5.30 1.69
CA LEU A 6 16.53 -5.51 0.66
C LEU A 6 15.15 -5.52 1.30
N ALA A 7 14.19 -4.85 0.67
CA ALA A 7 12.80 -4.87 1.06
C ALA A 7 11.93 -5.47 -0.06
N LYS A 8 10.81 -6.09 0.32
CA LYS A 8 9.75 -6.48 -0.61
C LYS A 8 9.17 -5.25 -1.29
N THR A 9 9.06 -5.30 -2.60
CA THR A 9 8.29 -4.31 -3.38
C THR A 9 6.79 -4.62 -3.31
N ASP A 10 5.98 -3.73 -3.87
CA ASP A 10 4.55 -4.00 -4.06
C ASP A 10 4.34 -5.23 -4.95
N SER A 11 5.07 -5.34 -6.06
CA SER A 11 5.08 -6.52 -6.93
C SER A 11 5.46 -7.80 -6.19
N GLY A 12 6.42 -7.73 -5.26
CA GLY A 12 6.78 -8.86 -4.40
C GLY A 12 5.63 -9.30 -3.49
N ARG A 13 4.89 -8.35 -2.90
CA ARG A 13 3.71 -8.64 -2.08
C ARG A 13 2.55 -9.19 -2.90
N ALA A 14 2.32 -8.66 -4.09
CA ALA A 14 1.33 -9.16 -5.03
C ALA A 14 1.64 -10.61 -5.43
N GLU A 15 2.90 -10.91 -5.75
CA GLU A 15 3.35 -12.24 -6.13
C GLU A 15 3.20 -13.27 -5.00
N ILE A 16 3.41 -12.89 -3.74
CA ILE A 16 3.16 -13.80 -2.60
C ILE A 16 1.70 -14.26 -2.54
N ARG A 17 0.76 -13.37 -2.89
CA ARG A 17 -0.68 -13.67 -2.89
C ARG A 17 -1.10 -14.43 -4.16
N ALA A 18 -0.66 -13.95 -5.32
CA ALA A 18 -1.09 -14.45 -6.62
C ALA A 18 -0.35 -15.72 -7.06
N ARG A 19 0.91 -15.89 -6.64
CA ARG A 19 1.81 -17.00 -7.01
C ARG A 19 1.85 -17.22 -8.53
N ALA A 20 1.92 -16.12 -9.29
CA ALA A 20 1.80 -16.13 -10.74
C ALA A 20 3.13 -16.45 -11.42
N LEU A 21 4.26 -16.19 -10.76
CA LEU A 21 5.59 -16.39 -11.32
C LEU A 21 6.14 -17.80 -11.03
N PRO A 22 6.86 -18.42 -11.98
CA PRO A 22 7.51 -19.71 -11.83
C PRO A 22 8.81 -19.61 -11.00
N LEU A 23 8.70 -19.12 -9.76
CA LEU A 23 9.83 -19.02 -8.83
C LEU A 23 10.22 -20.41 -8.27
N SER A 24 11.49 -20.58 -7.93
CA SER A 24 11.94 -21.76 -7.16
C SER A 24 11.35 -21.74 -5.75
N ARG A 25 11.28 -22.91 -5.09
CA ARG A 25 10.83 -23.02 -3.69
C ARG A 25 11.69 -22.17 -2.76
N ALA A 26 13.00 -22.14 -2.99
CA ALA A 26 13.96 -21.36 -2.22
C ALA A 26 13.72 -19.84 -2.41
N ALA A 27 13.61 -19.37 -3.66
CA ALA A 27 13.26 -17.98 -3.97
C ALA A 27 11.92 -17.53 -3.35
N ARG A 28 10.87 -18.38 -3.37
CA ARG A 28 9.60 -18.05 -2.72
C ARG A 28 9.72 -17.95 -1.21
N ASN A 29 10.43 -18.89 -0.57
CA ASN A 29 10.67 -18.82 0.87
C ASN A 29 11.47 -17.56 1.24
N LEU A 30 12.49 -17.22 0.45
CA LEU A 30 13.27 -16.01 0.63
C LEU A 30 12.37 -14.77 0.52
N LEU A 31 11.52 -14.68 -0.51
CA LEU A 31 10.56 -13.57 -0.68
C LEU A 31 9.58 -13.44 0.50
N LEU A 32 9.14 -14.56 1.09
CA LEU A 32 8.25 -14.56 2.24
C LEU A 32 8.91 -13.94 3.48
N VAL A 33 10.13 -14.38 3.81
CA VAL A 33 10.81 -14.02 5.07
C VAL A 33 11.66 -12.76 5.00
N LEU A 34 12.13 -12.38 3.81
CA LEU A 34 13.05 -11.27 3.61
C LEU A 34 12.42 -9.94 4.07
N ASP A 35 13.20 -9.13 4.76
CA ASP A 35 12.83 -7.79 5.21
C ASP A 35 14.07 -6.91 5.30
N ALA A 36 13.89 -5.59 5.36
CA ALA A 36 14.98 -4.63 5.47
C ALA A 36 15.66 -4.58 6.85
N SER A 37 15.31 -5.49 7.77
CA SER A 37 15.92 -5.59 9.10
C SER A 37 17.37 -6.08 9.11
N LYS A 38 17.84 -6.76 8.04
CA LYS A 38 19.21 -7.31 7.96
C LYS A 38 19.69 -7.43 6.51
N PRO A 39 21.02 -7.50 6.26
CA PRO A 39 21.56 -7.58 4.91
C PRO A 39 21.18 -8.87 4.17
N ALA A 40 21.11 -8.78 2.85
CA ALA A 40 20.76 -9.84 1.92
C ALA A 40 21.49 -11.18 2.18
N GLY A 41 22.79 -11.13 2.46
CA GLY A 41 23.62 -12.29 2.74
C GLY A 41 23.22 -13.03 4.02
N GLN A 42 22.79 -12.31 5.06
CA GLN A 42 22.26 -12.95 6.27
C GLN A 42 20.93 -13.68 6.01
N TRP A 43 20.08 -13.14 5.13
CA TRP A 43 18.84 -13.84 4.75
C TRP A 43 19.12 -15.12 3.97
N LEU A 44 20.12 -15.11 3.07
CA LEU A 44 20.54 -16.32 2.36
C LEU A 44 21.04 -17.41 3.31
N SER A 45 21.79 -17.05 4.36
CA SER A 45 22.24 -18.02 5.37
C SER A 45 21.11 -18.61 6.22
N LEU A 46 19.99 -17.89 6.38
CA LEU A 46 18.85 -18.33 7.19
C LEU A 46 17.87 -19.23 6.42
N VAL A 47 17.83 -19.11 5.09
CA VAL A 47 16.92 -19.90 4.25
C VAL A 47 17.69 -21.08 3.65
N ALA A 48 17.43 -22.28 4.17
CA ALA A 48 18.07 -23.50 3.70
C ALA A 48 17.86 -23.69 2.18
N GLY A 49 18.97 -23.74 1.43
CA GLY A 49 18.97 -23.91 -0.02
C GLY A 49 18.73 -22.64 -0.83
N ALA A 50 18.62 -21.46 -0.21
CA ALA A 50 18.61 -20.20 -0.94
C ALA A 50 20.01 -19.84 -1.42
N THR A 51 20.11 -19.42 -2.67
CA THR A 51 21.36 -19.01 -3.31
C THR A 51 21.30 -17.55 -3.74
N GLU A 52 22.46 -16.97 -4.07
CA GLU A 52 22.50 -15.61 -4.61
C GLU A 52 21.79 -15.50 -5.97
N ALA A 53 21.66 -16.61 -6.71
CA ALA A 53 20.88 -16.68 -7.95
C ALA A 53 19.36 -16.54 -7.71
N ASP A 54 18.83 -17.11 -6.62
CA ASP A 54 17.44 -16.90 -6.22
C ASP A 54 17.18 -15.43 -5.91
N LEU A 55 18.13 -14.78 -5.22
CA LEU A 55 18.03 -13.38 -4.85
C LEU A 55 18.11 -12.46 -6.08
N GLN A 56 18.97 -12.78 -7.05
CA GLN A 56 19.00 -12.09 -8.35
C GLN A 56 17.68 -12.25 -9.10
N THR A 57 17.11 -13.46 -9.13
CA THR A 57 15.81 -13.72 -9.77
C THR A 57 14.70 -12.86 -9.16
N LEU A 58 14.66 -12.73 -7.83
CA LEU A 58 13.70 -11.85 -7.16
C LEU A 58 13.88 -10.37 -7.52
N ARG A 59 15.12 -9.94 -7.76
CA ARG A 59 15.42 -8.55 -8.19
C ARG A 59 15.06 -8.32 -9.65
N ASP A 60 15.35 -9.26 -10.53
CA ASP A 60 15.06 -9.19 -11.97
C ASP A 60 13.55 -9.08 -12.21
N HIS A 61 12.75 -9.86 -11.47
CA HIS A 61 11.29 -9.75 -11.46
C HIS A 61 10.76 -8.54 -10.68
N GLY A 62 11.63 -7.68 -10.14
CA GLY A 62 11.25 -6.49 -9.39
C GLY A 62 10.48 -6.77 -8.09
N LEU A 63 10.62 -7.96 -7.50
CA LEU A 63 9.92 -8.40 -6.30
C LEU A 63 10.60 -7.91 -5.01
N VAL A 64 11.90 -7.63 -5.08
CA VAL A 64 12.69 -7.05 -4.00
C VAL A 64 13.58 -5.92 -4.51
N ALA A 65 13.73 -4.87 -3.72
CA ALA A 65 14.52 -3.69 -4.04
C ALA A 65 15.38 -3.24 -2.85
N PRO A 66 16.52 -2.58 -3.08
CA PRO A 66 17.37 -2.08 -2.01
C PRO A 66 16.69 -0.96 -1.23
N GLN A 67 16.65 -1.09 0.10
CA GLN A 67 16.13 -0.06 0.99
C GLN A 67 17.14 1.10 1.02
N GLY A 68 16.77 2.24 0.43
CA GLY A 68 17.64 3.42 0.29
C GLY A 68 17.97 3.79 -1.16
N GLY A 69 17.60 2.97 -2.14
CA GLY A 69 17.59 3.35 -3.55
C GLY A 69 16.23 3.91 -3.93
N ALA A 70 16.16 5.21 -4.22
CA ALA A 70 14.99 5.85 -4.80
C ALA A 70 14.39 5.00 -5.92
N ALA A 71 13.06 5.04 -6.01
CA ALA A 71 12.25 4.52 -7.10
C ALA A 71 12.95 4.71 -8.45
N ALA A 72 13.61 3.66 -8.94
CA ALA A 72 14.19 3.63 -10.27
C ALA A 72 13.23 2.88 -11.19
N ALA A 73 12.35 3.70 -11.77
CA ALA A 73 11.84 3.61 -13.14
C ALA A 73 11.46 2.22 -13.68
N ALA A 74 10.15 2.01 -13.83
CA ALA A 74 9.66 1.26 -14.99
C ALA A 74 9.68 2.19 -16.22
N PRO A 75 10.06 1.72 -17.42
CA PRO A 75 10.15 2.55 -18.61
C PRO A 75 8.76 2.98 -19.07
N ALA A 76 8.57 4.29 -19.22
CA ALA A 76 7.48 4.84 -20.00
C ALA A 76 7.61 4.32 -21.44
N GLN A 77 6.62 3.54 -21.89
CA GLN A 77 6.50 3.20 -23.30
C GLN A 77 6.20 4.49 -24.10
N PRO A 78 6.94 4.80 -25.17
CA PRO A 78 6.67 5.96 -26.00
C PRO A 78 5.44 5.68 -26.86
N SER A 79 4.28 6.20 -26.45
CA SER A 79 3.13 6.31 -27.35
C SER A 79 3.38 7.48 -28.30
N ALA A 80 3.52 7.15 -29.59
CA ALA A 80 3.74 8.06 -30.70
C ALA A 80 2.66 9.17 -30.79
N PRO A 81 2.99 10.33 -31.39
CA PRO A 81 2.10 11.49 -31.45
C PRO A 81 0.96 11.24 -32.44
N ARG A 82 -0.29 11.31 -31.97
CA ARG A 82 -1.46 11.38 -32.85
C ARG A 82 -1.85 12.85 -33.04
N ALA A 83 -1.90 13.26 -34.30
CA ALA A 83 -2.20 14.59 -34.79
C ALA A 83 -3.55 15.15 -34.26
N PRO A 84 -3.70 16.49 -34.18
CA PRO A 84 -4.95 17.11 -33.77
C PRO A 84 -5.95 17.10 -34.94
N THR A 85 -7.22 16.83 -34.65
CA THR A 85 -8.33 17.20 -35.53
C THR A 85 -9.41 17.85 -34.69
N PRO A 86 -9.90 19.05 -35.04
CA PRO A 86 -10.74 19.87 -34.18
C PRO A 86 -12.24 19.70 -34.45
N ALA A 87 -13.02 19.97 -33.39
CA ALA A 87 -14.43 20.41 -33.36
C ALA A 87 -15.50 19.42 -33.90
N ALA A 88 -16.70 19.27 -33.35
CA ALA A 88 -17.51 20.12 -32.50
C ALA A 88 -18.62 19.27 -31.78
N PRO A 89 -19.45 19.87 -30.91
CA PRO A 89 -20.13 19.20 -29.79
C PRO A 89 -21.60 18.86 -30.07
N ALA A 90 -22.16 17.89 -29.33
CA ALA A 90 -23.59 17.89 -28.95
C ALA A 90 -23.90 16.86 -27.86
N ALA A 91 -24.49 17.39 -26.77
CA ALA A 91 -25.53 16.81 -25.91
C ALA A 91 -25.31 15.37 -25.35
N ALA A 92 -24.97 15.21 -24.07
CA ALA A 92 -25.76 15.45 -22.86
C ALA A 92 -26.27 14.13 -22.25
N ALA A 93 -26.08 14.05 -20.93
CA ALA A 93 -26.75 13.18 -19.97
C ALA A 93 -26.37 11.69 -19.95
N ALA A 94 -25.35 11.39 -19.14
CA ALA A 94 -25.54 10.47 -18.03
C ALA A 94 -24.58 10.88 -16.90
N SER A 95 -25.11 11.64 -15.94
CA SER A 95 -24.45 11.95 -14.68
C SER A 95 -24.12 10.65 -13.95
N ALA A 96 -22.84 10.26 -13.95
CA ALA A 96 -22.29 9.49 -12.84
C ALA A 96 -21.83 10.51 -11.80
N PRO A 97 -22.21 10.36 -10.51
CA PRO A 97 -21.74 11.29 -9.51
C PRO A 97 -20.23 11.13 -9.44
N ALA A 98 -19.51 12.21 -9.75
CA ALA A 98 -18.25 12.47 -9.09
C ALA A 98 -18.61 12.62 -7.61
N THR A 99 -18.64 11.50 -6.88
CA THR A 99 -18.44 11.55 -5.44
C THR A 99 -17.01 12.06 -5.32
N ALA A 100 -16.88 13.38 -5.24
CA ALA A 100 -15.80 13.98 -4.49
C ALA A 100 -15.98 13.47 -3.06
N THR A 101 -15.57 12.23 -2.82
CA THR A 101 -15.27 11.75 -1.48
C THR A 101 -14.21 12.72 -1.02
N ALA A 102 -14.59 13.64 -0.13
CA ALA A 102 -13.66 14.50 0.55
C ALA A 102 -12.52 13.59 1.01
N ALA A 103 -11.34 13.75 0.43
CA ALA A 103 -10.18 13.06 0.93
C ALA A 103 -9.83 13.73 2.26
N PRO A 104 -9.44 12.97 3.29
CA PRO A 104 -9.06 13.59 4.55
C PRO A 104 -7.88 14.53 4.27
N LEU A 105 -7.97 15.75 4.79
CA LEU A 105 -7.04 16.84 4.51
C LEU A 105 -5.66 16.64 5.16
N LEU A 106 -5.51 15.60 5.99
CA LEU A 106 -4.29 15.31 6.71
C LEU A 106 -3.22 14.68 5.79
N ASP A 107 -1.96 15.00 6.08
CA ASP A 107 -0.82 14.32 5.49
C ASP A 107 -0.65 12.90 6.04
N ARG A 108 0.13 12.09 5.32
CA ARG A 108 0.34 10.66 5.60
C ARG A 108 0.70 10.36 7.06
N ALA A 109 1.64 11.11 7.63
CA ALA A 109 2.10 10.90 9.01
C ALA A 109 1.00 11.22 10.03
N ALA A 110 0.24 12.30 9.80
CA ALA A 110 -0.84 12.71 10.68
C ALA A 110 -2.02 11.72 10.62
N LEU A 111 -2.36 11.22 9.42
CA LEU A 111 -3.34 10.14 9.24
C LEU A 111 -2.93 8.87 9.98
N TYR A 112 -1.68 8.44 9.81
CA TYR A 112 -1.19 7.23 10.47
C TYR A 112 -1.22 7.35 12.01
N ILE A 113 -0.75 8.48 12.57
CA ILE A 113 -0.80 8.73 14.03
C ILE A 113 -2.24 8.73 14.54
N TYR A 114 -3.14 9.44 13.85
CA TYR A 114 -4.55 9.52 14.23
C TYR A 114 -5.23 8.14 14.19
N LEU A 115 -5.06 7.40 13.10
CA LEU A 115 -5.71 6.11 12.92
C LEU A 115 -5.18 5.02 13.87
N SER A 116 -3.87 4.99 14.12
CA SER A 116 -3.26 4.02 15.04
C SER A 116 -3.56 4.34 16.51
N GLY A 117 -3.62 5.62 16.89
CA GLY A 117 -3.93 6.06 18.25
C GLY A 117 -5.41 5.99 18.61
N GLU A 118 -6.30 6.46 17.73
CA GLU A 118 -7.72 6.61 18.07
C GLU A 118 -8.59 5.39 17.78
N ALA A 119 -8.13 4.45 16.94
CA ALA A 119 -8.93 3.26 16.62
C ALA A 119 -9.33 2.45 17.87
N THR A 120 -8.42 2.31 18.84
CA THR A 120 -8.67 1.57 20.08
C THR A 120 -9.68 2.26 21.00
N ARG A 121 -9.63 3.59 21.08
CA ARG A 121 -10.59 4.40 21.87
C ARG A 121 -11.97 4.43 21.21
N LEU A 122 -12.00 4.50 19.88
CA LEU A 122 -13.22 4.65 19.11
C LEU A 122 -13.99 3.33 18.95
N LEU A 123 -13.30 2.26 18.57
CA LEU A 123 -13.90 0.95 18.24
C LEU A 123 -13.83 -0.08 19.38
N GLY A 124 -13.11 0.25 20.46
CA GLY A 124 -12.86 -0.65 21.58
C GLY A 124 -11.65 -1.56 21.38
N PRO A 125 -11.24 -2.31 22.42
CA PRO A 125 -9.95 -2.99 22.47
C PRO A 125 -9.74 -4.02 21.36
N PHE A 126 -10.75 -4.84 21.05
CA PHE A 126 -10.62 -5.90 20.04
C PHE A 126 -10.70 -5.37 18.61
N LYS A 127 -11.72 -4.55 18.30
CA LYS A 127 -11.93 -4.01 16.95
C LYS A 127 -10.93 -2.92 16.59
N GLY A 128 -10.52 -2.12 17.57
CA GLY A 128 -9.50 -1.10 17.39
C GLY A 128 -8.10 -1.67 17.22
N TYR A 129 -7.75 -2.75 17.91
CA TYR A 129 -6.48 -3.45 17.67
C TYR A 129 -6.43 -4.08 16.27
N ALA A 130 -7.52 -4.74 15.85
CA ALA A 130 -7.62 -5.25 14.48
C ALA A 130 -7.47 -4.13 13.44
N PHE A 131 -8.12 -2.98 13.67
CA PHE A 131 -8.03 -1.82 12.79
C PHE A 131 -6.63 -1.19 12.78
N ALA A 132 -5.95 -1.10 13.92
CA ALA A 132 -4.58 -0.62 14.01
C ALA A 132 -3.63 -1.51 13.19
N LEU A 133 -3.83 -2.83 13.19
CA LEU A 133 -3.09 -3.74 12.31
C LEU A 133 -3.39 -3.49 10.81
N GLU A 134 -4.59 -3.06 10.44
CA GLU A 134 -4.89 -2.65 9.05
C GLU A 134 -4.13 -1.36 8.69
N VAL A 135 -4.01 -0.41 9.62
CA VAL A 135 -3.25 0.84 9.46
C VAL A 135 -1.75 0.58 9.33
N GLU A 136 -1.19 -0.30 10.17
CA GLU A 136 0.20 -0.76 10.08
C GLU A 136 0.52 -1.39 8.73
N ARG A 137 -0.46 -2.05 8.11
CA ARG A 137 -0.32 -2.70 6.80
C ARG A 137 -0.48 -1.73 5.64
N ALA A 138 -0.98 -0.52 5.87
CA ALA A 138 -1.18 0.49 4.83
C ALA A 138 0.16 1.13 4.43
N ASP A 139 0.63 0.81 3.24
CA ASP A 139 1.92 1.28 2.71
C ASP A 139 1.82 2.56 1.86
N SER A 140 0.63 3.13 1.68
CA SER A 140 0.40 4.33 0.88
C SER A 140 -0.55 5.33 1.54
N LEU A 141 -0.44 6.60 1.14
CA LEU A 141 -1.36 7.66 1.59
C LEU A 141 -2.81 7.31 1.19
N ALA A 142 -3.03 6.84 -0.05
CA ALA A 142 -4.35 6.44 -0.51
C ALA A 142 -4.95 5.29 0.34
N ALA A 143 -4.14 4.32 0.76
CA ALA A 143 -4.60 3.25 1.66
C ALA A 143 -4.99 3.80 3.04
N LEU A 144 -4.23 4.75 3.58
CA LEU A 144 -4.57 5.42 4.85
C LEU A 144 -5.85 6.27 4.72
N GLN A 145 -6.04 6.96 3.61
CA GLN A 145 -7.25 7.72 3.34
C GLN A 145 -8.49 6.80 3.25
N ALA A 146 -8.36 5.64 2.58
CA ALA A 146 -9.42 4.64 2.53
C ALA A 146 -9.75 4.10 3.93
N LEU A 147 -8.74 3.81 4.75
CA LEU A 147 -8.94 3.39 6.14
C LEU A 147 -9.62 4.49 6.96
N ALA A 148 -9.29 5.75 6.76
CA ALA A 148 -9.92 6.87 7.46
C ALA A 148 -11.43 6.93 7.19
N LEU A 149 -11.85 6.71 5.95
CA LEU A 149 -13.26 6.61 5.59
C LEU A 149 -13.92 5.39 6.24
N GLN A 150 -13.24 4.23 6.25
CA GLN A 150 -13.73 3.04 6.92
C GLN A 150 -13.84 3.21 8.44
N LEU A 151 -12.96 3.99 9.06
CA LEU A 151 -13.05 4.32 10.49
C LEU A 151 -14.34 5.08 10.77
N VAL A 152 -14.66 6.10 9.97
CA VAL A 152 -15.91 6.87 10.10
C VAL A 152 -17.14 5.96 10.01
N GLU A 153 -17.20 5.08 9.01
CA GLU A 153 -18.32 4.13 8.87
C GLU A 153 -18.43 3.16 10.04
N ARG A 154 -17.29 2.64 10.53
CA ARG A 154 -17.24 1.71 11.65
C ARG A 154 -17.64 2.39 12.97
N VAL A 155 -17.23 3.64 13.16
CA VAL A 155 -17.63 4.48 14.30
C VAL A 155 -19.13 4.76 14.25
N GLN A 156 -19.66 5.14 13.09
CA GLN A 156 -21.10 5.40 12.90
C GLN A 156 -21.93 4.17 13.28
N LYS A 157 -21.53 2.98 12.83
CA LYS A 157 -22.21 1.72 13.15
C LYS A 157 -22.09 1.32 14.62
N ALA A 158 -21.01 1.70 15.30
CA ALA A 158 -20.76 1.29 16.69
C ALA A 158 -21.30 2.27 17.73
N LYS A 159 -21.27 3.58 17.45
CA LYS A 159 -21.55 4.67 18.39
C LYS A 159 -22.58 5.69 17.90
N GLY A 160 -23.02 5.62 16.65
CA GLY A 160 -24.00 6.53 16.06
C GLY A 160 -23.39 7.71 15.31
N ASP A 161 -24.28 8.56 14.75
CA ASP A 161 -23.91 9.60 13.80
C ASP A 161 -23.09 10.75 14.41
N ASP A 162 -23.36 11.11 15.67
CA ASP A 162 -22.65 12.18 16.38
C ASP A 162 -21.15 11.87 16.53
N ALA A 163 -20.83 10.63 16.93
CA ALA A 163 -19.45 10.16 17.02
C ALA A 163 -18.78 10.10 15.64
N ALA A 164 -19.51 9.76 14.59
CA ALA A 164 -18.98 9.75 13.23
C ALA A 164 -18.72 11.17 12.71
N ALA A 165 -19.57 12.13 13.03
CA ALA A 165 -19.37 13.55 12.71
C ALA A 165 -18.11 14.11 13.37
N ALA A 166 -17.86 13.80 14.65
CA ALA A 166 -16.63 14.19 15.34
C ALA A 166 -15.36 13.63 14.67
N VAL A 167 -15.42 12.39 14.18
CA VAL A 167 -14.30 11.76 13.46
C VAL A 167 -14.11 12.38 12.06
N ARG A 168 -15.20 12.72 11.36
CA ARG A 168 -15.13 13.43 10.06
C ARG A 168 -14.47 14.79 10.21
N GLU A 169 -14.87 15.58 11.20
CA GLU A 169 -14.26 16.88 11.51
C GLU A 169 -12.77 16.75 11.84
N ALA A 170 -12.40 15.77 12.67
CA ALA A 170 -10.99 15.53 13.03
C ALA A 170 -10.13 15.10 11.83
N LEU A 171 -10.74 14.42 10.85
CA LEU A 171 -10.10 14.03 9.59
C LEU A 171 -10.13 15.14 8.52
N GLY A 172 -10.77 16.28 8.80
CA GLY A 172 -10.96 17.35 7.83
C GLY A 172 -11.89 16.99 6.67
N LEU A 173 -12.76 16.00 6.86
CA LEU A 173 -13.78 15.57 5.90
C LEU A 173 -14.99 16.51 6.06
N ARG A 174 -15.02 17.60 5.29
CA ARG A 174 -16.17 18.52 5.22
C ARG A 174 -17.08 18.21 4.05
#